data_AF-A0A812NCU5-F1
#
_entry.id   AF-A0A812NCU5-F1
#
_cell.length_a   1.000
_cell.length_b   1.000
_cell.length_c   1.000
_cell.angle_alpha   90.00
_cell.angle_beta   90.00
_cell.angle_gamma   90.00
#
_symmetry.space_group_name_H-M   'P 1'
#
loop_
_entity.id
_entity.type
_entity.pdbx_description
1 polymer ?
#
loop_
_entity_poly.entity_id
_entity_poly.type
_entity_poly.pdbx_seq_one_letter_code
_entity_poly.pdbx_strand_id
1 'polypeptide(L)'
;MGASCAGEAREDAEIGDIMNFNPTLWRAKVIPNSPDLEMPTLPSLLDNTLLFMPHSGVQELGLEANMDDKGDPSKQMWFGRVWHVRQLLHRRYQELRKNQKVPHSRKEVLHARFHNNDYSLKMLVKVQMRWKLALIRKRNNFSFLSRLKFANLRGTLIYAHGSGGCSWDNMRICRMICRMGFLVIAPDDFAYPRGTAMGQLRHKDLQPLHMADDDVDYWAPDLIYASQAEGESTYSTKAEDVLSHPDQWMEMYEKCYQMRRSELHFIISKLPRFILAQGFFLGGTSEGAMTIARFDDQRYGKSVLGRFINSFSVEYCYFTPKPEDGQIGGQRDVPTLNIIGSKDEYFGAVQSVAKIVVEDGMGYGDKNLTGNGYNTFVRQGLHHALVCILEDGTHGPCITHDNQLREIFNAFFTRPHDIWQLERVWACDPPLASMIRVLARSDKTLVGDATSGDHVAKVTKVFVPLSKMPSKMSLREVQALREISPTSQ
;
A
#
# COMPACT_ATOMS: atom_id res chain seq x y z
N MET A 1 30.40 29.95 -36.84
CA MET A 1 29.83 28.74 -36.20
C MET A 1 28.42 29.08 -35.73
N GLY A 2 27.43 28.83 -36.57
CA GLY A 2 26.05 29.26 -36.35
C GLY A 2 25.11 28.48 -37.28
N ALA A 3 24.81 27.26 -36.88
CA ALA A 3 23.78 26.37 -37.42
C ALA A 3 23.49 25.38 -36.27
N SER A 4 22.29 24.95 -35.90
CA SER A 4 20.96 25.09 -36.48
C SER A 4 19.99 24.58 -35.38
N CYS A 5 19.53 25.44 -34.47
CA CYS A 5 18.49 25.10 -33.48
C CYS A 5 17.06 25.19 -34.06
N ALA A 6 16.93 25.54 -35.35
CA ALA A 6 15.62 25.67 -36.02
C ALA A 6 15.05 24.33 -36.54
N GLY A 7 15.87 23.28 -36.63
CA GLY A 7 15.44 21.96 -37.11
C GLY A 7 14.66 21.15 -36.06
N GLU A 8 15.14 21.14 -34.81
CA GLU A 8 14.51 20.39 -33.72
C GLU A 8 13.13 20.95 -33.34
N ALA A 9 12.96 22.28 -33.37
CA ALA A 9 11.68 22.92 -33.08
C ALA A 9 10.59 22.68 -34.16
N ARG A 10 10.98 22.33 -35.40
CA ARG A 10 10.04 22.04 -36.50
C ARG A 10 9.59 20.59 -36.52
N GLU A 11 10.46 19.65 -36.15
CA GLU A 11 10.08 18.22 -35.99
C GLU A 11 9.13 18.02 -34.80
N ASP A 12 9.30 18.75 -33.70
CA ASP A 12 8.38 18.69 -32.55
C ASP A 12 7.00 19.27 -32.87
N ALA A 13 6.90 20.24 -33.79
CA ALA A 13 5.63 20.79 -34.25
C ALA A 13 4.87 19.84 -35.20
N GLU A 14 5.56 19.14 -36.12
CA GLU A 14 4.94 18.15 -37.01
C GLU A 14 4.52 16.86 -36.27
N ILE A 15 5.24 16.48 -35.19
CA ILE A 15 4.83 15.38 -34.30
C ILE A 15 3.62 15.81 -33.43
N GLY A 16 3.54 17.10 -33.08
CA GLY A 16 2.38 17.70 -32.40
C GLY A 16 1.08 17.58 -33.19
N ASP A 17 1.12 17.85 -34.51
CA ASP A 17 -0.06 17.71 -35.38
C ASP A 17 -0.46 16.24 -35.65
N ILE A 18 0.48 15.29 -35.55
CA ILE A 18 0.18 13.85 -35.66
C ILE A 18 -0.58 13.31 -34.43
N MET A 19 -0.60 14.07 -33.33
CA MET A 19 -1.40 13.78 -32.16
C MET A 19 -2.25 14.98 -31.76
N ASN A 20 -3.19 15.38 -32.62
CA ASN A 20 -4.45 16.00 -32.19
C ASN A 20 -5.26 14.99 -31.33
N PHE A 21 -4.65 14.60 -30.22
CA PHE A 21 -5.22 13.82 -29.16
C PHE A 21 -6.16 14.75 -28.43
N ASN A 22 -7.45 14.70 -28.78
CA ASN A 22 -8.43 15.47 -28.04
C ASN A 22 -8.53 14.87 -26.62
N PRO A 23 -8.05 15.58 -25.58
CA PRO A 23 -8.06 15.05 -24.21
C PRO A 23 -9.48 14.80 -23.71
N THR A 24 -10.48 15.50 -24.27
CA THR A 24 -11.90 15.29 -23.90
C THR A 24 -12.44 13.95 -24.41
N LEU A 25 -12.06 13.51 -25.62
CA LEU A 25 -12.44 12.17 -26.13
C LEU A 25 -11.81 11.06 -25.28
N TRP A 26 -10.61 11.30 -24.76
CA TRP A 26 -9.95 10.39 -23.82
C TRP A 26 -10.54 10.44 -22.41
N ARG A 27 -11.37 11.41 -22.02
CA ARG A 27 -12.04 11.39 -20.71
C ARG A 27 -13.43 10.76 -20.76
N ALA A 28 -14.10 10.84 -21.91
CA ALA A 28 -15.51 10.47 -22.02
C ALA A 28 -15.81 8.95 -21.97
N LYS A 29 -14.87 8.07 -22.36
CA LYS A 29 -15.16 6.64 -22.54
C LYS A 29 -14.67 5.75 -21.40
N VAL A 30 -15.57 5.21 -20.58
CA VAL A 30 -15.25 4.17 -19.59
C VAL A 30 -14.85 2.88 -20.31
N ILE A 31 -13.80 2.20 -19.84
CA ILE A 31 -13.34 0.91 -20.34
C ILE A 31 -13.90 -0.16 -19.40
N PRO A 32 -14.74 -1.10 -19.88
CA PRO A 32 -15.28 -2.16 -19.05
C PRO A 32 -14.17 -3.09 -18.56
N ASN A 33 -14.36 -3.65 -17.37
CA ASN A 33 -13.58 -4.79 -16.93
C ASN A 33 -13.84 -5.98 -17.87
N SER A 34 -12.91 -6.93 -17.94
CA SER A 34 -13.03 -8.01 -18.91
C SER A 34 -12.41 -9.32 -18.43
N PRO A 35 -13.08 -10.46 -18.64
CA PRO A 35 -12.54 -11.76 -18.26
C PRO A 35 -11.49 -12.27 -19.25
N ASP A 36 -11.44 -11.74 -20.47
CA ASP A 36 -10.54 -12.15 -21.55
C ASP A 36 -9.22 -11.36 -21.56
N LEU A 37 -8.85 -10.71 -20.45
CA LEU A 37 -7.57 -10.00 -20.35
C LEU A 37 -6.41 -11.00 -20.36
N GLU A 38 -5.51 -10.85 -21.33
CA GLU A 38 -4.33 -11.71 -21.43
C GLU A 38 -3.28 -11.33 -20.38
N MET A 39 -3.01 -12.26 -19.47
CA MET A 39 -1.90 -12.15 -18.53
C MET A 39 -0.58 -12.05 -19.30
N PRO A 40 0.37 -11.21 -18.87
CA PRO A 40 1.70 -11.18 -19.48
C PRO A 40 2.37 -12.55 -19.39
N THR A 41 3.02 -13.00 -20.47
CA THR A 41 3.72 -14.31 -20.52
C THR A 41 4.74 -14.51 -19.40
N LEU A 42 5.40 -13.42 -19.00
CA LEU A 42 6.34 -13.37 -17.89
C LEU A 42 5.94 -12.18 -17.01
N PRO A 43 5.08 -12.38 -16.00
CA PRO A 43 4.69 -11.32 -15.09
C PRO A 43 5.86 -10.99 -14.15
N SER A 44 6.16 -9.70 -14.02
CA SER A 44 7.12 -9.19 -13.04
C SER A 44 6.45 -8.91 -11.68
N LEU A 45 7.24 -8.71 -10.62
CA LEU A 45 6.74 -8.17 -9.34
C LEU A 45 5.87 -6.92 -9.55
N LEU A 46 6.32 -6.04 -10.45
CA LEU A 46 5.57 -4.83 -10.78
C LEU A 46 4.23 -5.15 -11.44
N ASP A 47 4.19 -6.08 -12.39
CA ASP A 47 2.95 -6.49 -13.07
C ASP A 47 1.94 -7.03 -12.05
N ASN A 48 2.43 -7.81 -11.08
CA ASN A 48 1.62 -8.45 -10.04
C ASN A 48 1.31 -7.55 -8.84
N THR A 49 1.89 -6.36 -8.75
CA THR A 49 1.55 -5.42 -7.66
C THR A 49 0.06 -5.06 -7.71
N LEU A 50 -0.60 -5.15 -6.57
CA LEU A 50 -1.99 -4.74 -6.41
C LEU A 50 -2.10 -3.23 -6.34
N LEU A 51 -3.16 -2.70 -6.92
CA LEU A 51 -3.53 -1.31 -6.89
C LEU A 51 -4.96 -1.19 -6.39
N PHE A 52 -5.17 -0.29 -5.43
CA PHE A 52 -6.50 0.19 -5.06
C PHE A 52 -6.57 1.65 -5.47
N MET A 53 -7.50 1.95 -6.36
CA MET A 53 -7.62 3.24 -7.02
C MET A 53 -8.87 3.95 -6.53
N PRO A 54 -8.72 5.18 -5.98
CA PRO A 54 -9.85 5.95 -5.50
C PRO A 54 -10.68 6.43 -6.68
N HIS A 55 -11.91 6.87 -6.38
CA HIS A 55 -12.87 7.33 -7.39
C HIS A 55 -12.28 8.29 -8.42
N SER A 56 -11.54 9.31 -7.99
CA SER A 56 -10.93 10.28 -8.90
C SER A 56 -9.86 9.67 -9.82
N GLY A 57 -9.13 8.66 -9.33
CA GLY A 57 -8.18 7.91 -10.14
C GLY A 57 -8.86 7.03 -11.19
N VAL A 58 -9.96 6.37 -10.79
CA VAL A 58 -10.81 5.56 -11.68
C VAL A 58 -11.35 6.42 -12.83
N GLN A 59 -11.88 7.61 -12.51
CA GLN A 59 -12.36 8.57 -13.50
C GLN A 59 -11.25 9.06 -14.43
N GLU A 60 -10.10 9.47 -13.89
CA GLU A 60 -8.99 9.99 -14.70
C GLU A 60 -8.41 8.92 -15.65
N LEU A 61 -8.36 7.66 -15.23
CA LEU A 61 -7.95 6.57 -16.11
C LEU A 61 -9.06 6.06 -17.03
N GLY A 62 -10.32 6.39 -16.74
CA GLY A 62 -11.51 5.90 -17.44
C GLY A 62 -11.72 4.40 -17.27
N LEU A 63 -11.49 3.89 -16.05
CA LEU A 63 -11.73 2.49 -15.71
C LEU A 63 -13.17 2.31 -15.24
N GLU A 64 -13.74 1.13 -15.49
CA GLU A 64 -15.01 0.73 -14.87
C GLU A 64 -14.77 0.31 -13.42
N ALA A 65 -15.46 0.93 -12.47
CA ALA A 65 -15.33 0.61 -11.05
C ALA A 65 -15.75 -0.84 -10.78
N ASN A 66 -14.99 -1.54 -9.93
CA ASN A 66 -15.29 -2.91 -9.51
C ASN A 66 -15.31 -3.09 -7.98
N MET A 67 -15.21 -1.99 -7.23
CA MET A 67 -15.19 -2.01 -5.77
C MET A 67 -15.90 -0.79 -5.20
N ASP A 68 -16.62 -1.03 -4.11
CA ASP A 68 -17.21 -0.06 -3.21
C ASP A 68 -16.55 -0.17 -1.83
N ASP A 69 -16.87 0.79 -0.96
CA ASP A 69 -16.59 0.66 0.46
C ASP A 69 -17.85 0.28 1.23
N LYS A 70 -17.67 -0.07 2.50
CA LYS A 70 -18.74 -0.42 3.43
C LYS A 70 -19.84 0.64 3.47
N GLY A 71 -21.03 0.24 3.02
CA GLY A 71 -22.25 1.06 3.02
C GLY A 71 -22.33 2.08 1.89
N ASP A 72 -21.39 2.07 0.94
CA ASP A 72 -21.55 2.84 -0.29
C ASP A 72 -22.69 2.20 -1.13
N PRO A 73 -23.51 3.01 -1.83
CA PRO A 73 -24.65 2.49 -2.61
C PRO A 73 -24.24 1.91 -3.97
N SER A 74 -22.99 2.10 -4.39
CA SER A 74 -22.50 1.72 -5.71
C SER A 74 -20.97 1.65 -5.74
N LYS A 75 -20.42 0.77 -6.57
CA LYS A 75 -18.99 0.71 -6.87
C LYS A 75 -18.52 2.01 -7.52
N GLN A 76 -17.53 2.63 -6.89
CA GLN A 76 -16.91 3.88 -7.37
C GLN A 76 -15.38 3.81 -7.42
N MET A 77 -14.81 2.78 -6.79
CA MET A 77 -13.39 2.53 -6.72
C MET A 77 -13.02 1.32 -7.59
N TRP A 78 -11.72 1.10 -7.75
CA TRP A 78 -11.23 -0.02 -8.53
C TRP A 78 -10.09 -0.71 -7.77
N PHE A 79 -10.04 -2.03 -7.84
CA PHE A 79 -8.86 -2.79 -7.44
C PHE A 79 -8.52 -3.87 -8.46
N GLY A 80 -7.23 -4.18 -8.51
CA GLY A 80 -6.69 -5.20 -9.39
C GLY A 80 -5.17 -5.03 -9.49
N ARG A 81 -4.57 -5.68 -10.48
CA ARG A 81 -3.11 -5.69 -10.66
C ARG A 81 -2.67 -4.64 -11.66
N VAL A 82 -1.42 -4.21 -11.58
CA VAL A 82 -0.83 -3.27 -12.54
C VAL A 82 -0.99 -3.76 -13.98
N TRP A 83 -0.83 -5.06 -14.23
CA TRP A 83 -0.99 -5.60 -15.58
C TRP A 83 -2.45 -5.52 -16.08
N HIS A 84 -3.46 -5.66 -15.21
CA HIS A 84 -4.87 -5.45 -15.57
C HIS A 84 -5.07 -4.02 -16.08
N VAL A 85 -4.60 -3.01 -15.33
CA VAL A 85 -4.71 -1.60 -15.75
C VAL A 85 -4.03 -1.37 -17.10
N ARG A 86 -2.85 -1.95 -17.31
CA ARG A 86 -2.13 -1.81 -18.58
C ARG A 86 -2.89 -2.40 -19.76
N GLN A 87 -3.49 -3.59 -19.58
CA GLN A 87 -4.30 -4.22 -20.63
C GLN A 87 -5.57 -3.41 -20.93
N LEU A 88 -6.27 -2.92 -19.90
CA LEU A 88 -7.44 -2.06 -20.08
C LEU A 88 -7.08 -0.76 -20.82
N LEU A 89 -6.01 -0.08 -20.40
CA LEU A 89 -5.53 1.12 -21.08
C LEU A 89 -5.07 0.84 -22.53
N HIS A 90 -4.48 -0.34 -22.78
CA HIS A 90 -4.12 -0.75 -24.12
C HIS A 90 -5.35 -0.96 -25.02
N ARG A 91 -6.38 -1.66 -24.52
CA ARG A 91 -7.65 -1.84 -25.23
C ARG A 91 -8.30 -0.51 -25.56
N ARG A 92 -8.36 0.42 -24.61
CA ARG A 92 -8.86 1.78 -24.86
C ARG A 92 -8.13 2.45 -26.01
N TYR A 93 -6.81 2.38 -25.99
CA TYR A 93 -5.97 2.96 -27.03
C TYR A 93 -6.25 2.32 -28.39
N GLN A 94 -6.40 0.99 -28.45
CA GLN A 94 -6.77 0.30 -29.69
C GLN A 94 -8.13 0.77 -30.20
N GLU A 95 -9.14 0.88 -29.35
CA GLU A 95 -10.48 1.32 -29.73
C GLU A 95 -10.49 2.75 -30.28
N LEU A 96 -9.81 3.69 -29.62
CA LEU A 96 -9.70 5.07 -30.10
C LEU A 96 -8.97 5.15 -31.45
N ARG A 97 -8.08 4.20 -31.72
CA ARG A 97 -7.38 4.08 -33.01
C ARG A 97 -8.14 3.32 -34.09
N LYS A 98 -9.20 2.55 -33.77
CA LYS A 98 -10.00 1.84 -34.80
C LYS A 98 -10.52 2.79 -35.88
N ASN A 99 -10.81 4.04 -35.51
CA ASN A 99 -11.32 5.08 -36.40
C ASN A 99 -10.20 5.96 -37.02
N GLN A 100 -8.94 5.78 -36.61
CA GLN A 100 -7.77 6.53 -37.09
C GLN A 100 -6.90 5.66 -38.00
N LYS A 101 -7.49 5.06 -39.04
CA LYS A 101 -6.70 4.31 -40.03
C LYS A 101 -5.86 5.28 -40.86
N VAL A 102 -4.56 5.02 -40.95
CA VAL A 102 -3.70 5.71 -41.92
C VAL A 102 -4.25 5.44 -43.33
N PRO A 103 -4.61 6.48 -44.11
CA PRO A 103 -5.13 6.31 -45.47
C PRO A 103 -4.19 5.48 -46.34
N HIS A 104 -4.76 4.70 -47.28
CA HIS A 104 -3.96 3.83 -48.15
C HIS A 104 -2.91 4.62 -48.94
N SER A 105 -3.29 5.75 -49.51
CA SER A 105 -2.39 6.68 -50.22
C SER A 105 -1.18 7.10 -49.37
N ARG A 106 -1.38 7.36 -48.07
CA ARG A 106 -0.28 7.71 -47.16
C ARG A 106 0.62 6.52 -46.85
N LYS A 107 0.07 5.29 -46.80
CA LYS A 107 0.88 4.07 -46.64
C LYS A 107 1.76 3.84 -47.86
N GLU A 108 1.26 4.06 -49.08
CA GLU A 108 2.03 3.93 -50.31
C GLU A 108 3.19 4.93 -50.35
N VAL A 109 2.94 6.19 -50.00
CA VAL A 109 3.98 7.24 -49.91
C VAL A 109 5.06 6.85 -48.88
N LEU A 110 4.65 6.38 -47.69
CA LEU A 110 5.61 5.93 -46.68
C LEU A 110 6.40 4.71 -47.17
N HIS A 111 5.73 3.74 -47.80
CA HIS A 111 6.38 2.54 -48.35
C HIS A 111 7.43 2.92 -49.40
N ALA A 112 7.09 3.75 -50.38
CA ALA A 112 8.03 4.22 -51.40
C ALA A 112 9.24 4.97 -50.79
N ARG A 113 9.03 5.77 -49.74
CA ARG A 113 10.08 6.53 -49.06
C ARG A 113 11.09 5.66 -48.30
N PHE A 114 10.62 4.56 -47.71
CA PHE A 114 11.46 3.69 -46.86
C PHE A 114 11.98 2.45 -47.58
N HIS A 115 11.30 1.95 -48.61
CA HIS A 115 11.66 0.70 -49.30
C HIS A 115 12.83 0.85 -50.27
N ASN A 116 13.04 2.03 -50.85
CA ASN A 116 14.08 2.27 -51.86
C ASN A 116 15.32 3.00 -51.31
N ASN A 117 15.44 3.14 -49.98
CA ASN A 117 16.51 3.90 -49.36
C ASN A 117 17.04 3.16 -48.11
N ASP A 118 18.19 2.53 -48.26
CA ASP A 118 18.92 1.80 -47.21
C ASP A 118 19.17 2.65 -45.95
N TYR A 119 19.44 3.95 -46.12
CA TYR A 119 19.63 4.86 -45.00
C TYR A 119 18.32 5.08 -44.24
N SER A 120 17.22 5.32 -44.96
CA SER A 120 15.88 5.48 -44.37
C SER A 120 15.44 4.21 -43.64
N LEU A 121 15.72 3.03 -44.19
CA LEU A 121 15.39 1.74 -43.56
C LEU A 121 16.20 1.53 -42.26
N LYS A 122 17.51 1.80 -42.27
CA LYS A 122 18.35 1.77 -41.06
C LYS A 122 17.85 2.74 -39.98
N MET A 123 17.42 3.95 -40.38
CA MET A 123 16.82 4.92 -39.48
C MET A 123 15.50 4.41 -38.89
N LEU A 124 14.62 3.81 -39.70
CA LEU A 124 13.36 3.24 -39.23
C LEU A 124 13.58 2.10 -38.23
N VAL A 125 14.53 1.19 -38.48
CA VAL A 125 14.93 0.15 -37.54
C VAL A 125 15.45 0.76 -36.23
N LYS A 126 16.29 1.79 -36.30
CA LYS A 126 16.80 2.49 -35.11
C LYS A 126 15.68 3.15 -34.30
N VAL A 127 14.71 3.79 -34.97
CA VAL A 127 13.52 4.35 -34.32
C VAL A 127 12.69 3.24 -33.69
N GLN A 128 12.40 2.16 -34.41
CA GLN A 128 11.64 1.02 -33.88
C GLN A 128 12.32 0.42 -32.64
N MET A 129 13.65 0.27 -32.64
CA MET A 129 14.40 -0.22 -31.48
C MET A 129 14.32 0.75 -30.31
N ARG A 130 14.47 2.07 -30.54
CA ARG A 130 14.27 3.10 -29.50
C ARG A 130 12.87 3.05 -28.89
N TRP A 131 11.85 2.84 -29.72
CA TRP A 131 10.45 2.71 -29.28
C TRP A 131 10.22 1.42 -28.47
N LYS A 132 10.76 0.28 -28.93
CA LYS A 132 10.73 -0.99 -28.17
C LYS A 132 11.39 -0.82 -26.79
N LEU A 133 12.57 -0.21 -26.73
CA LEU A 133 13.28 0.06 -25.47
C LEU A 133 12.51 1.05 -24.59
N ALA A 134 11.87 2.08 -25.17
CA ALA A 134 11.01 2.99 -24.41
C ALA A 134 9.79 2.26 -23.82
N LEU A 135 9.18 1.35 -24.59
CA LEU A 135 8.04 0.54 -24.15
C LEU A 135 8.43 -0.43 -23.02
N ILE A 136 9.58 -1.09 -23.14
CA ILE A 136 10.14 -1.94 -22.06
C ILE A 136 10.39 -1.11 -20.80
N ARG A 137 11.01 0.07 -20.92
CA ARG A 137 11.22 0.97 -19.77
C ARG A 137 9.90 1.39 -19.11
N LYS A 138 8.88 1.71 -19.90
CA LYS A 138 7.53 2.06 -19.40
C LYS A 138 6.84 0.86 -18.74
N ARG A 139 7.05 -0.35 -19.23
CA ARG A 139 6.53 -1.58 -18.61
C ARG A 139 7.22 -1.90 -17.28
N ASN A 140 8.46 -1.45 -17.10
CA ASN A 140 9.22 -1.70 -15.87
C ASN A 140 9.08 -0.58 -14.82
N ASN A 141 8.08 0.30 -14.93
CA ASN A 141 7.77 1.32 -13.93
C ASN A 141 6.27 1.66 -13.84
N PHE A 142 5.89 2.49 -12.87
CA PHE A 142 4.52 2.97 -12.71
C PHE A 142 4.18 4.19 -13.59
N SER A 143 4.86 4.39 -14.73
CA SER A 143 4.72 5.63 -15.52
C SER A 143 3.29 6.00 -15.92
N PHE A 144 2.40 5.01 -16.10
CA PHE A 144 0.99 5.27 -16.40
C PHE A 144 0.27 6.02 -15.27
N LEU A 145 0.71 5.87 -14.01
CA LEU A 145 0.20 6.64 -12.88
C LEU A 145 0.53 8.13 -12.99
N SER A 146 1.47 8.55 -13.85
CA SER A 146 1.74 9.98 -14.10
C SER A 146 0.50 10.74 -14.60
N ARG A 147 -0.49 10.01 -15.14
CA ARG A 147 -1.78 10.57 -15.53
C ARG A 147 -2.61 11.02 -14.33
N LEU A 148 -2.36 10.46 -13.15
CA LEU A 148 -3.05 10.79 -11.90
C LEU A 148 -2.51 12.05 -11.21
N LYS A 149 -1.46 12.69 -11.76
CA LYS A 149 -0.83 13.88 -11.15
C LYS A 149 -1.85 14.98 -10.80
N PHE A 150 -2.91 15.11 -11.60
CA PHE A 150 -3.96 16.12 -11.42
C PHE A 150 -5.33 15.50 -11.08
N ALA A 151 -5.36 14.23 -10.67
CA ALA A 151 -6.60 13.53 -10.30
C ALA A 151 -7.07 13.86 -8.86
N ASN A 152 -6.57 14.94 -8.25
CA ASN A 152 -6.93 15.34 -6.89
C ASN A 152 -6.82 14.21 -5.85
N LEU A 153 -5.75 13.41 -5.94
CA LEU A 153 -5.46 12.36 -4.95
C LEU A 153 -5.08 13.01 -3.62
N ARG A 154 -5.55 12.47 -2.49
CA ARG A 154 -5.13 12.92 -1.14
C ARG A 154 -3.71 12.47 -0.80
N GLY A 155 -3.23 11.41 -1.45
CA GLY A 155 -1.85 10.93 -1.32
C GLY A 155 -1.66 9.53 -1.89
N THR A 156 -0.51 8.93 -1.59
CA THR A 156 -0.20 7.54 -1.94
C THR A 156 0.22 6.76 -0.71
N LEU A 157 -0.29 5.54 -0.55
CA LEU A 157 0.15 4.56 0.43
C LEU A 157 0.85 3.40 -0.28
N ILE A 158 2.03 3.02 0.21
CA ILE A 158 2.65 1.74 -0.12
C ILE A 158 2.38 0.79 1.04
N TYR A 159 1.64 -0.28 0.78
CA TYR A 159 1.12 -1.18 1.80
C TYR A 159 1.77 -2.57 1.71
N ALA A 160 2.34 -3.04 2.83
CA ALA A 160 2.86 -4.40 2.97
C ALA A 160 1.84 -5.28 3.69
N HIS A 161 1.35 -6.32 3.03
CA HIS A 161 0.38 -7.24 3.63
C HIS A 161 1.03 -8.19 4.65
N GLY A 162 0.20 -8.84 5.47
CA GLY A 162 0.63 -9.87 6.42
C GLY A 162 0.95 -11.22 5.77
N SER A 163 1.24 -12.23 6.59
CA SER A 163 1.72 -13.55 6.13
C SER A 163 0.72 -14.39 5.34
N GLY A 164 -0.56 -13.99 5.30
CA GLY A 164 -1.61 -14.64 4.51
C GLY A 164 -1.90 -14.01 3.13
N GLY A 165 -1.10 -13.00 2.74
CA GLY A 165 -1.34 -12.20 1.55
C GLY A 165 -2.25 -10.99 1.82
N CYS A 166 -2.64 -10.28 0.77
CA CYS A 166 -3.53 -9.13 0.83
C CYS A 166 -5.03 -9.51 1.00
N SER A 167 -5.34 -10.47 1.87
CA SER A 167 -6.70 -10.93 2.19
C SER A 167 -7.18 -10.38 3.56
N TRP A 168 -8.44 -10.64 3.91
CA TRP A 168 -9.05 -10.25 5.18
C TRP A 168 -8.85 -8.75 5.50
N ASP A 169 -8.28 -8.44 6.65
CA ASP A 169 -8.04 -7.09 7.14
C ASP A 169 -7.09 -6.29 6.25
N ASN A 170 -6.14 -6.92 5.57
CA ASN A 170 -5.25 -6.23 4.65
C ASN A 170 -6.04 -5.56 3.52
N MET A 171 -7.01 -6.29 2.95
CA MET A 171 -7.86 -5.77 1.90
C MET A 171 -8.79 -4.67 2.44
N ARG A 172 -9.38 -4.87 3.62
CA ARG A 172 -10.27 -3.88 4.25
C ARG A 172 -9.54 -2.57 4.52
N ILE A 173 -8.33 -2.62 5.08
CA ILE A 173 -7.49 -1.44 5.31
C ILE A 173 -7.15 -0.74 3.99
N CYS A 174 -6.73 -1.49 2.96
CA CYS A 174 -6.47 -0.90 1.65
C CYS A 174 -7.72 -0.23 1.06
N ARG A 175 -8.89 -0.86 1.19
CA ARG A 175 -10.18 -0.34 0.73
C ARG A 175 -10.60 0.92 1.50
N MET A 176 -10.49 0.94 2.83
CA MET A 176 -10.74 2.11 3.68
C MET A 176 -9.90 3.31 3.23
N ILE A 177 -8.60 3.10 3.06
CA ILE A 177 -7.65 4.17 2.73
C ILE A 177 -7.86 4.63 1.28
N CYS A 178 -8.17 3.70 0.38
CA CYS A 178 -8.60 4.01 -0.98
C CYS A 178 -9.86 4.88 -0.98
N ARG A 179 -10.86 4.56 -0.14
CA ARG A 179 -12.09 5.34 -0.02
C ARG A 179 -11.85 6.76 0.50
N MET A 180 -10.81 6.94 1.32
CA MET A 180 -10.34 8.25 1.76
C MET A 180 -9.67 9.07 0.66
N GLY A 181 -9.53 8.56 -0.57
CA GLY A 181 -8.95 9.30 -1.71
C GLY A 181 -7.46 9.07 -1.93
N PHE A 182 -6.88 8.07 -1.29
CA PHE A 182 -5.48 7.69 -1.48
C PHE A 182 -5.35 6.63 -2.57
N LEU A 183 -4.28 6.71 -3.37
CA LEU A 183 -3.84 5.57 -4.16
C LEU A 183 -3.14 4.58 -3.24
N VAL A 184 -3.54 3.31 -3.25
CA VAL A 184 -2.82 2.25 -2.51
C VAL A 184 -2.08 1.36 -3.50
N ILE A 185 -0.78 1.18 -3.26
CA ILE A 185 0.12 0.29 -4.00
C ILE A 185 0.54 -0.81 -3.03
N ALA A 186 0.10 -2.04 -3.27
CA ALA A 186 0.35 -3.18 -2.39
C ALA A 186 1.17 -4.26 -3.13
N PRO A 187 2.50 -4.32 -2.93
CA PRO A 187 3.33 -5.40 -3.46
C PRO A 187 2.85 -6.74 -2.90
N ASP A 188 2.70 -7.74 -3.77
CA ASP A 188 2.07 -9.02 -3.47
C ASP A 188 3.03 -10.16 -3.79
N ASP A 189 3.67 -10.70 -2.75
CA ASP A 189 4.68 -11.76 -2.88
C ASP A 189 4.07 -13.16 -3.08
N PHE A 190 2.74 -13.29 -3.00
CA PHE A 190 2.04 -14.55 -3.29
C PHE A 190 1.68 -14.71 -4.77
N ALA A 191 1.75 -13.63 -5.54
CA ALA A 191 1.27 -13.61 -6.92
C ALA A 191 2.29 -14.11 -7.97
N TYR A 192 3.49 -14.51 -7.54
CA TYR A 192 4.49 -15.04 -8.48
C TYR A 192 4.05 -16.40 -9.03
N PRO A 193 4.28 -16.71 -10.32
CA PRO A 193 3.92 -18.00 -10.87
C PRO A 193 4.64 -19.14 -10.14
N ARG A 194 3.93 -20.24 -9.84
CA ARG A 194 4.43 -21.41 -9.09
C ARG A 194 5.77 -21.97 -9.60
N GLY A 195 5.99 -21.94 -10.92
CA GLY A 195 7.24 -22.44 -11.54
C GLY A 195 8.46 -21.51 -11.40
N THR A 196 8.34 -20.37 -10.74
CA THR A 196 9.45 -19.42 -10.52
C THR A 196 10.07 -19.60 -9.13
N ALA A 197 11.32 -19.18 -8.96
CA ALA A 197 11.99 -19.24 -7.65
C ALA A 197 11.17 -18.52 -6.55
N MET A 198 10.56 -17.37 -6.86
CA MET A 198 9.70 -16.66 -5.91
C MET A 198 8.39 -17.41 -5.62
N GLY A 199 7.77 -18.01 -6.64
CA GLY A 199 6.56 -18.82 -6.47
C GLY A 199 6.78 -20.11 -5.67
N GLN A 200 7.99 -20.66 -5.69
CA GLN A 200 8.37 -21.80 -4.84
C GLN A 200 8.50 -21.40 -3.36
N LEU A 201 8.90 -20.14 -3.10
CA LEU A 201 8.95 -19.61 -1.75
C LEU A 201 7.54 -19.39 -1.20
N ARG A 202 6.69 -18.68 -1.96
CA ARG A 202 5.30 -18.40 -1.58
C ARG A 202 4.42 -18.26 -2.82
N HIS A 203 3.27 -18.91 -2.80
CA HIS A 203 2.30 -18.80 -3.89
C HIS A 203 0.85 -18.91 -3.40
N LYS A 204 -0.03 -18.18 -4.08
CA LYS A 204 -1.48 -18.40 -4.08
C LYS A 204 -1.97 -18.22 -5.51
N ASP A 205 -2.96 -19.02 -5.89
CA ASP A 205 -3.68 -18.83 -7.15
C ASP A 205 -4.48 -17.54 -7.06
N LEU A 206 -4.57 -16.83 -8.19
CA LEU A 206 -5.14 -15.49 -8.24
C LEU A 206 -6.60 -15.55 -8.70
N GLN A 207 -7.46 -14.79 -8.05
CA GLN A 207 -8.79 -14.49 -8.60
C GLN A 207 -8.64 -13.68 -9.89
N PRO A 208 -9.54 -13.84 -10.87
CA PRO A 208 -9.60 -12.95 -12.02
C PRO A 208 -9.91 -11.50 -11.57
N LEU A 209 -9.75 -10.55 -12.49
CA LEU A 209 -10.24 -9.19 -12.26
C LEU A 209 -11.75 -9.23 -12.02
N HIS A 210 -12.22 -8.61 -10.94
CA HIS A 210 -13.65 -8.48 -10.67
C HIS A 210 -14.33 -7.53 -11.66
N MET A 211 -15.53 -7.92 -12.10
CA MET A 211 -16.43 -7.16 -12.96
C MET A 211 -17.25 -6.14 -12.15
N ALA A 212 -17.95 -5.25 -12.87
CA ALA A 212 -18.81 -4.25 -12.25
C ALA A 212 -20.01 -4.84 -11.50
N ASP A 213 -20.49 -6.00 -11.91
CA ASP A 213 -21.65 -6.70 -11.36
C ASP A 213 -21.30 -7.80 -10.35
N ASP A 214 -20.03 -8.19 -10.24
CA ASP A 214 -19.59 -9.19 -9.25
C ASP A 214 -19.90 -8.76 -7.80
N ASP A 215 -20.24 -9.71 -6.93
CA ASP A 215 -20.35 -9.43 -5.50
C ASP A 215 -18.94 -9.29 -4.87
N VAL A 216 -18.66 -8.10 -4.34
CA VAL A 216 -17.38 -7.76 -3.71
C VAL A 216 -17.58 -7.30 -2.27
N ASP A 217 -18.46 -8.00 -1.55
CA ASP A 217 -18.79 -7.76 -0.13
C ASP A 217 -17.54 -7.35 0.67
N TYR A 218 -17.67 -6.22 1.36
CA TYR A 218 -16.64 -5.68 2.25
C TYR A 218 -16.17 -6.69 3.30
N TRP A 219 -17.08 -7.56 3.76
CA TRP A 219 -16.79 -8.56 4.78
C TRP A 219 -16.28 -9.89 4.20
N ALA A 220 -16.21 -10.03 2.88
CA ALA A 220 -15.66 -11.22 2.25
C ALA A 220 -14.25 -11.54 2.79
N PRO A 221 -13.92 -12.83 2.99
CA PRO A 221 -12.64 -13.22 3.56
C PRO A 221 -11.47 -13.03 2.58
N ASP A 222 -11.69 -13.33 1.30
CA ASP A 222 -10.67 -13.24 0.26
C ASP A 222 -11.34 -12.91 -1.08
N LEU A 223 -10.94 -11.78 -1.68
CA LEU A 223 -11.36 -11.36 -3.03
C LEU A 223 -10.15 -11.31 -3.99
N ILE A 224 -8.97 -11.74 -3.56
CA ILE A 224 -7.73 -11.60 -4.32
C ILE A 224 -7.18 -12.96 -4.74
N TYR A 225 -7.34 -13.96 -3.88
CA TYR A 225 -6.78 -15.29 -4.09
C TYR A 225 -7.87 -16.36 -4.18
N ALA A 226 -7.60 -17.38 -4.99
CA ALA A 226 -8.47 -18.50 -5.27
C ALA A 226 -8.01 -19.80 -4.57
N SER A 227 -6.83 -19.79 -3.94
CA SER A 227 -6.29 -20.93 -3.20
C SER A 227 -5.67 -20.53 -1.87
N GLN A 228 -5.35 -21.55 -1.06
CA GLN A 228 -4.58 -21.37 0.17
C GLN A 228 -3.12 -21.07 -0.15
N ALA A 229 -2.42 -20.50 0.83
CA ALA A 229 -0.99 -20.24 0.70
C ALA A 229 -0.19 -21.55 0.67
N GLU A 230 0.79 -21.63 -0.23
CA GLU A 230 1.75 -22.73 -0.35
C GLU A 230 3.18 -22.19 -0.53
N GLY A 231 4.18 -23.08 -0.45
CA GLY A 231 5.61 -22.74 -0.64
C GLY A 231 6.44 -22.80 0.65
N GLU A 232 7.76 -22.81 0.50
CA GLU A 232 8.74 -23.02 1.59
C GLU A 232 8.73 -21.94 2.69
N SER A 233 8.26 -20.73 2.36
CA SER A 233 8.23 -19.58 3.26
C SER A 233 6.80 -19.16 3.60
N THR A 234 5.84 -20.05 3.40
CA THR A 234 4.47 -19.91 3.90
C THR A 234 4.37 -20.51 5.29
N TYR A 235 3.86 -19.76 6.26
CA TYR A 235 3.78 -20.19 7.65
C TYR A 235 2.52 -19.67 8.36
N SER A 236 2.10 -20.41 9.37
CA SER A 236 1.18 -19.97 10.41
C SER A 236 1.82 -20.31 11.74
N THR A 237 2.18 -19.30 12.53
CA THR A 237 3.03 -19.51 13.69
C THR A 237 2.24 -20.10 14.85
N LYS A 238 2.74 -21.20 15.40
CA LYS A 238 2.39 -21.70 16.73
C LYS A 238 3.58 -21.63 17.66
N ALA A 239 3.33 -21.42 18.94
CA ALA A 239 4.41 -21.32 19.93
C ALA A 239 5.20 -22.64 20.01
N GLU A 240 4.53 -23.80 19.94
CA GLU A 240 5.22 -25.10 20.03
C GLU A 240 6.22 -25.30 18.89
N ASP A 241 5.89 -24.86 17.68
CA ASP A 241 6.76 -25.00 16.52
C ASP A 241 8.02 -24.13 16.66
N VAL A 242 7.86 -22.89 17.17
CA VAL A 242 8.97 -21.98 17.42
C VAL A 242 9.89 -22.53 18.50
N LEU A 243 9.33 -23.04 19.60
CA LEU A 243 10.10 -23.59 20.71
C LEU A 243 10.84 -24.88 20.35
N SER A 244 10.28 -25.67 19.42
CA SER A 244 10.92 -26.89 18.94
C SER A 244 12.13 -26.62 18.04
N HIS A 245 12.10 -25.54 17.25
CA HIS A 245 13.15 -25.23 16.27
C HIS A 245 13.46 -23.72 16.18
N PRO A 246 13.93 -23.08 17.26
CA PRO A 246 14.02 -21.61 17.34
C PRO A 246 14.92 -21.01 16.24
N ASP A 247 16.06 -21.63 15.95
CA ASP A 247 17.01 -21.15 14.94
C ASP A 247 16.41 -21.17 13.52
N GLN A 248 15.66 -22.23 13.18
CA GLN A 248 14.98 -22.34 11.89
C GLN A 248 13.93 -21.25 11.71
N TRP A 249 13.14 -20.96 12.76
CA TRP A 249 12.13 -19.91 12.72
C TRP A 249 12.76 -18.52 12.64
N MET A 250 13.84 -18.27 13.39
CA MET A 250 14.61 -17.02 13.28
C MET A 250 15.13 -16.79 11.86
N GLU A 251 15.72 -17.82 11.23
CA GLU A 251 16.18 -17.76 9.84
C GLU A 251 15.03 -17.48 8.87
N MET A 252 13.89 -18.15 9.05
CA MET A 252 12.72 -17.96 8.19
C MET A 252 12.15 -16.53 8.30
N TYR A 253 11.99 -15.99 9.51
CA TYR A 253 11.50 -14.62 9.69
C TYR A 253 12.46 -13.58 9.10
N GLU A 254 13.77 -13.80 9.24
CA GLU A 254 14.76 -12.92 8.61
C GLU A 254 14.71 -13.00 7.09
N LYS A 255 14.58 -14.21 6.53
CA LYS A 255 14.40 -14.42 5.08
C LYS A 255 13.17 -13.69 4.55
N CYS A 256 12.05 -13.79 5.25
CA CYS A 256 10.81 -13.08 4.90
C CYS A 256 11.00 -11.56 4.96
N TYR A 257 11.61 -11.04 6.03
CA TYR A 257 11.93 -9.61 6.13
C TYR A 257 12.78 -9.11 4.97
N GLN A 258 13.89 -9.79 4.64
CA GLN A 258 14.78 -9.37 3.56
C GLN A 258 14.08 -9.39 2.19
N MET A 259 13.19 -10.36 1.98
CA MET A 259 12.34 -10.43 0.79
C MET A 259 11.42 -9.20 0.72
N ARG A 260 10.58 -8.98 1.75
CA ARG A 260 9.62 -7.86 1.80
C ARG A 260 10.33 -6.50 1.72
N ARG A 261 11.47 -6.33 2.38
CA ARG A 261 12.32 -5.13 2.30
C ARG A 261 12.80 -4.86 0.87
N SER A 262 13.24 -5.91 0.17
CA SER A 262 13.70 -5.80 -1.21
C SER A 262 12.55 -5.39 -2.15
N GLU A 263 11.34 -5.91 -1.92
CA GLU A 263 10.14 -5.51 -2.67
C GLU A 263 9.80 -4.03 -2.45
N LEU A 264 9.84 -3.54 -1.20
CA LEU A 264 9.60 -2.12 -0.91
C LEU A 264 10.61 -1.23 -1.63
N HIS A 265 11.91 -1.54 -1.54
CA HIS A 265 12.94 -0.79 -2.26
C HIS A 265 12.70 -0.80 -3.77
N PHE A 266 12.36 -1.98 -4.33
CA PHE A 266 12.07 -2.12 -5.76
C PHE A 266 10.89 -1.24 -6.17
N ILE A 267 9.78 -1.31 -5.44
CA ILE A 267 8.53 -0.60 -5.75
C ILE A 267 8.72 0.91 -5.64
N ILE A 268 9.35 1.39 -4.57
CA ILE A 268 9.66 2.81 -4.40
C ILE A 268 10.54 3.32 -5.55
N SER A 269 11.52 2.53 -5.99
CA SER A 269 12.39 2.90 -7.14
C SER A 269 11.64 3.06 -8.47
N LYS A 270 10.43 2.50 -8.58
CA LYS A 270 9.61 2.52 -9.79
C LYS A 270 8.50 3.57 -9.77
N LEU A 271 8.33 4.28 -8.66
CA LEU A 271 7.29 5.30 -8.52
C LEU A 271 7.52 6.46 -9.50
N PRO A 272 6.45 7.08 -10.01
CA PRO A 272 6.56 8.29 -10.80
C PRO A 272 7.12 9.44 -9.94
N ARG A 273 7.86 10.34 -10.58
CA ARG A 273 8.46 11.50 -9.90
C ARG A 273 7.45 12.36 -9.14
N PHE A 274 6.21 12.47 -9.61
CA PHE A 274 5.21 13.28 -8.91
C PHE A 274 4.80 12.68 -7.56
N ILE A 275 4.75 11.34 -7.43
CA ILE A 275 4.49 10.67 -6.15
C ILE A 275 5.68 10.90 -5.21
N LEU A 276 6.91 10.76 -5.71
CA LEU A 276 8.11 11.04 -4.91
C LEU A 276 8.17 12.50 -4.44
N ALA A 277 7.76 13.45 -5.29
CA ALA A 277 7.75 14.87 -4.97
C ALA A 277 6.63 15.26 -3.98
N GLN A 278 5.46 14.63 -4.07
CA GLN A 278 4.35 14.81 -3.12
C GLN A 278 4.60 14.09 -1.79
N GLY A 279 5.42 13.04 -1.81
CA GLY A 279 5.60 12.11 -0.72
C GLY A 279 4.56 10.99 -0.72
N PHE A 280 4.84 9.96 0.06
CA PHE A 280 4.01 8.77 0.22
C PHE A 280 4.06 8.28 1.67
N PHE A 281 3.04 7.51 2.05
CA PHE A 281 2.98 6.83 3.33
C PHE A 281 3.43 5.37 3.18
N LEU A 282 3.93 4.82 4.27
CA LEU A 282 4.21 3.39 4.43
C LEU A 282 3.19 2.79 5.40
N GLY A 283 2.76 1.57 5.16
CA GLY A 283 1.83 0.89 6.04
C GLY A 283 1.93 -0.61 5.93
N GLY A 284 1.59 -1.32 6.99
CA GLY A 284 1.50 -2.78 6.92
C GLY A 284 0.78 -3.39 8.11
N THR A 285 0.45 -4.67 7.95
CA THR A 285 -0.16 -5.50 9.02
C THR A 285 0.68 -6.74 9.28
N SER A 286 0.86 -7.12 10.56
CA SER A 286 1.55 -8.35 10.97
C SER A 286 2.97 -8.47 10.35
N GLU A 287 3.26 -9.48 9.52
CA GLU A 287 4.52 -9.60 8.76
C GLU A 287 4.89 -8.32 7.98
N GLY A 288 3.92 -7.71 7.32
CA GLY A 288 4.11 -6.44 6.63
C GLY A 288 4.38 -5.29 7.59
N ALA A 289 3.75 -5.28 8.76
CA ALA A 289 3.98 -4.27 9.80
C ALA A 289 5.39 -4.38 10.41
N MET A 290 5.87 -5.60 10.65
CA MET A 290 7.25 -5.88 11.06
C MET A 290 8.23 -5.37 9.99
N THR A 291 7.93 -5.62 8.72
CA THR A 291 8.74 -5.09 7.62
C THR A 291 8.78 -3.56 7.66
N ILE A 292 7.63 -2.88 7.76
CA ILE A 292 7.56 -1.42 7.81
C ILE A 292 8.28 -0.83 9.04
N ALA A 293 8.18 -1.49 10.19
CA ALA A 293 8.85 -1.06 11.41
C ALA A 293 10.38 -1.08 11.24
N ARG A 294 10.92 -2.17 10.70
CA ARG A 294 12.37 -2.38 10.51
C ARG A 294 12.93 -1.68 9.27
N PHE A 295 12.07 -1.26 8.34
CA PHE A 295 12.49 -0.67 7.07
C PHE A 295 13.27 0.64 7.27
N ASP A 296 14.55 0.62 6.86
CA ASP A 296 15.38 1.81 6.81
C ASP A 296 14.94 2.71 5.64
N ASP A 297 14.17 3.73 5.99
CA ASP A 297 13.67 4.74 5.06
C ASP A 297 14.51 6.02 5.00
N GLN A 298 15.66 6.10 5.67
CA GLN A 298 16.52 7.29 5.69
C GLN A 298 16.91 7.74 4.27
N ARG A 299 17.14 6.77 3.37
CA ARG A 299 17.48 7.02 1.97
C ARG A 299 16.38 7.72 1.15
N TYR A 300 15.15 7.78 1.66
CA TYR A 300 14.03 8.44 1.00
C TYR A 300 13.75 9.84 1.56
N GLY A 301 14.43 10.20 2.66
CA GLY A 301 14.32 11.50 3.33
C GLY A 301 12.87 11.90 3.55
N LYS A 302 12.55 13.14 3.18
CA LYS A 302 11.22 13.75 3.35
C LYS A 302 10.13 13.18 2.44
N SER A 303 10.44 12.20 1.60
CA SER A 303 9.44 11.56 0.74
C SER A 303 8.51 10.65 1.55
N VAL A 304 8.93 10.19 2.73
CA VAL A 304 8.08 9.36 3.61
C VAL A 304 7.34 10.28 4.57
N LEU A 305 6.02 10.40 4.38
CA LEU A 305 5.15 11.32 5.12
C LEU A 305 4.65 10.75 6.45
N GLY A 306 4.72 9.44 6.60
CA GLY A 306 4.30 8.73 7.80
C GLY A 306 4.35 7.21 7.60
N ARG A 307 4.41 6.48 8.71
CA ARG A 307 4.32 5.02 8.76
C ARG A 307 3.20 4.58 9.70
N PHE A 308 2.41 3.58 9.31
CA PHE A 308 1.54 2.88 10.26
C PHE A 308 1.88 1.39 10.35
N ILE A 309 1.79 0.86 11.57
CA ILE A 309 2.21 -0.48 11.96
C ILE A 309 1.01 -1.12 12.67
N ASN A 310 0.30 -1.99 11.96
CA ASN A 310 -0.92 -2.62 12.44
C ASN A 310 -0.66 -4.08 12.87
N SER A 311 -1.21 -4.48 14.02
CA SER A 311 -1.09 -5.84 14.57
C SER A 311 0.36 -6.34 14.63
N PHE A 312 1.27 -5.51 15.13
CA PHE A 312 2.64 -5.87 15.48
C PHE A 312 3.10 -4.99 16.64
N SER A 313 3.74 -5.58 17.66
CA SER A 313 4.06 -4.88 18.90
C SER A 313 5.29 -3.99 18.82
N VAL A 314 6.16 -4.15 17.82
CA VAL A 314 7.45 -3.41 17.75
C VAL A 314 8.27 -3.62 19.03
N GLU A 315 8.40 -4.88 19.42
CA GLU A 315 9.18 -5.35 20.56
C GLU A 315 10.06 -6.52 20.14
N TYR A 316 11.09 -6.82 20.92
CA TYR A 316 11.89 -8.02 20.72
C TYR A 316 11.08 -9.24 21.17
N CYS A 317 10.59 -10.02 20.22
CA CYS A 317 9.79 -11.23 20.43
C CYS A 317 10.20 -12.34 19.44
N TYR A 318 9.44 -13.43 19.42
CA TYR A 318 9.65 -14.57 18.51
C TYR A 318 9.71 -14.19 17.01
N PHE A 319 9.21 -13.03 16.63
CA PHE A 319 9.11 -12.60 15.24
C PHE A 319 10.28 -11.69 14.81
N THR A 320 11.14 -11.34 15.76
CA THR A 320 12.28 -10.43 15.61
C THR A 320 13.51 -11.17 16.11
N PRO A 321 14.34 -11.74 15.20
CA PRO A 321 15.45 -12.61 15.58
C PRO A 321 16.47 -11.98 16.54
N LYS A 322 16.61 -10.64 16.51
CA LYS A 322 17.53 -9.91 17.39
C LYS A 322 16.84 -8.75 18.12
N PRO A 323 17.38 -8.28 19.26
CA PRO A 323 16.81 -7.14 19.99
C PRO A 323 16.64 -5.87 19.16
N GLU A 324 17.54 -5.59 18.23
CA GLU A 324 17.44 -4.47 17.28
C GLU A 324 16.30 -4.62 16.26
N ASP A 325 15.84 -5.85 15.99
CA ASP A 325 14.75 -6.10 15.04
C ASP A 325 13.38 -5.75 15.65
N GLY A 326 13.29 -5.65 16.97
CA GLY A 326 12.13 -5.15 17.72
C GLY A 326 12.07 -3.62 17.82
N GLN A 327 12.64 -2.90 16.86
CA GLN A 327 12.79 -1.44 16.89
C GLN A 327 12.41 -0.80 15.57
N ILE A 328 12.22 0.53 15.59
CA ILE A 328 12.09 1.31 14.36
C ILE A 328 13.46 1.45 13.70
N GLY A 329 13.59 0.95 12.47
CA GLY A 329 14.84 1.00 11.68
C GLY A 329 15.02 2.29 10.87
N GLY A 330 13.95 3.07 10.67
CA GLY A 330 13.95 4.27 9.85
C GLY A 330 14.16 5.59 10.60
N GLN A 331 13.81 6.69 9.93
CA GLN A 331 13.84 8.05 10.45
C GLN A 331 12.91 8.26 11.66
N ARG A 332 13.41 8.92 12.72
CA ARG A 332 12.68 9.15 13.99
C ARG A 332 11.68 10.31 13.92
N ASP A 333 11.81 11.20 12.94
CA ASP A 333 10.94 12.35 12.72
C ASP A 333 9.71 12.02 11.84
N VAL A 334 9.74 10.88 11.14
CA VAL A 334 8.59 10.38 10.38
C VAL A 334 7.47 9.97 11.34
N PRO A 335 6.27 10.57 11.22
CA PRO A 335 5.16 10.25 12.10
C PRO A 335 4.78 8.77 12.07
N THR A 336 4.62 8.19 13.25
CA THR A 336 4.45 6.74 13.42
C THR A 336 3.19 6.40 14.20
N LEU A 337 2.32 5.59 13.60
CA LEU A 337 1.10 5.07 14.22
C LEU A 337 1.24 3.57 14.46
N ASN A 338 1.12 3.12 15.71
CA ASN A 338 1.00 1.70 16.03
C ASN A 338 -0.42 1.38 16.49
N ILE A 339 -1.03 0.36 15.89
CA ILE A 339 -2.38 -0.11 16.23
C ILE A 339 -2.27 -1.59 16.57
N ILE A 340 -2.79 -1.99 17.72
CA ILE A 340 -2.77 -3.39 18.15
C ILE A 340 -3.97 -3.71 19.03
N GLY A 341 -4.49 -4.93 18.91
CA GLY A 341 -5.55 -5.45 19.76
C GLY A 341 -5.04 -5.80 21.15
N SER A 342 -5.83 -5.55 22.20
CA SER A 342 -5.45 -5.92 23.57
C SER A 342 -5.45 -7.44 23.81
N LYS A 343 -6.05 -8.22 22.90
CA LYS A 343 -6.10 -9.68 22.87
C LYS A 343 -5.41 -10.26 21.62
N ASP A 344 -4.46 -9.54 21.03
CA ASP A 344 -3.70 -10.05 19.89
C ASP A 344 -2.98 -11.36 20.23
N GLU A 345 -3.37 -12.44 19.55
CA GLU A 345 -2.97 -13.81 19.83
C GLU A 345 -1.52 -14.11 19.40
N TYR A 346 -0.88 -13.20 18.67
CA TYR A 346 0.50 -13.36 18.21
C TYR A 346 1.44 -12.46 18.98
N PHE A 347 1.11 -11.17 19.09
CA PHE A 347 2.01 -10.14 19.59
C PHE A 347 1.56 -9.50 20.91
N GLY A 348 0.41 -9.90 21.45
CA GLY A 348 -0.11 -9.36 22.71
C GLY A 348 0.75 -9.70 23.93
N ALA A 349 0.51 -9.03 25.05
CA ALA A 349 1.22 -9.28 26.30
C ALA A 349 0.67 -10.46 27.12
N VAL A 350 -0.48 -11.01 26.71
CA VAL A 350 -1.24 -12.02 27.46
C VAL A 350 -1.67 -13.11 26.49
N GLN A 351 -1.38 -14.38 26.83
CA GLN A 351 -1.83 -15.57 26.09
C GLN A 351 -1.55 -15.53 24.57
N SER A 352 -0.47 -14.87 24.17
CA SER A 352 -0.04 -14.77 22.78
C SER A 352 1.13 -15.70 22.49
N VAL A 353 1.41 -15.98 21.20
CA VAL A 353 2.62 -16.69 20.79
C VAL A 353 3.87 -16.01 21.35
N ALA A 354 3.97 -14.68 21.26
CA ALA A 354 5.10 -13.93 21.81
C ALA A 354 5.26 -14.12 23.32
N LYS A 355 4.16 -14.10 24.06
CA LYS A 355 4.18 -14.28 25.51
C LYS A 355 4.58 -15.71 25.90
N ILE A 356 4.03 -16.72 25.22
CA ILE A 356 4.34 -18.13 25.48
C ILE A 356 5.81 -18.40 25.18
N VAL A 357 6.30 -17.98 24.01
CA VAL A 357 7.70 -18.20 23.61
C VAL A 357 8.65 -17.51 24.59
N VAL A 358 8.36 -16.26 24.98
CA VAL A 358 9.29 -15.54 25.86
C VAL A 358 9.26 -16.04 27.31
N GLU A 359 8.22 -16.72 27.77
CA GLU A 359 8.18 -17.30 29.12
C GLU A 359 8.85 -18.67 29.20
N ASP A 360 8.97 -19.37 28.08
CA ASP A 360 9.65 -20.65 27.99
C ASP A 360 11.17 -20.52 28.19
N GLY A 361 11.80 -21.56 28.75
CA GLY A 361 13.24 -21.62 28.99
C GLY A 361 14.08 -21.78 27.71
N MET A 362 13.48 -22.33 26.65
CA MET A 362 14.10 -22.52 25.33
C MET A 362 13.80 -21.37 24.37
N GLY A 363 12.85 -20.49 24.72
CA GLY A 363 12.45 -19.38 23.87
C GLY A 363 13.31 -18.12 24.04
N TYR A 364 13.00 -17.12 23.22
CA TYR A 364 13.72 -15.85 23.15
C TYR A 364 12.74 -14.67 23.05
N GLY A 365 13.27 -13.45 23.20
CA GLY A 365 12.49 -12.22 23.29
C GLY A 365 12.73 -11.47 24.60
N ASP A 366 12.11 -10.30 24.73
CA ASP A 366 12.13 -9.48 25.93
C ASP A 366 11.14 -10.04 26.97
N LYS A 367 11.63 -10.41 28.15
CA LYS A 367 10.79 -10.97 29.23
C LYS A 367 9.69 -9.99 29.69
N ASN A 368 9.82 -8.70 29.39
CA ASN A 368 8.89 -7.63 29.77
C ASN A 368 8.03 -7.12 28.60
N LEU A 369 7.55 -8.01 27.72
CA LEU A 369 6.62 -7.64 26.64
C LEU A 369 5.41 -6.88 27.16
N THR A 370 5.12 -5.74 26.54
CA THR A 370 3.91 -4.95 26.78
C THR A 370 2.87 -5.13 25.69
N GLY A 371 3.22 -5.81 24.60
CA GLY A 371 2.35 -6.12 23.47
C GLY A 371 1.99 -4.88 22.65
N ASN A 372 2.83 -3.85 22.65
CA ASN A 372 2.65 -2.60 21.89
C ASN A 372 3.94 -1.78 21.80
N GLY A 373 4.01 -0.84 20.87
CA GLY A 373 5.24 -0.12 20.55
C GLY A 373 5.62 1.01 21.51
N TYR A 374 4.82 1.31 22.54
CA TYR A 374 4.99 2.56 23.32
C TYR A 374 6.36 2.69 23.97
N ASN A 375 6.81 1.64 24.67
CA ASN A 375 8.10 1.67 25.36
C ASN A 375 9.26 1.79 24.37
N THR A 376 9.17 1.09 23.23
CA THR A 376 10.16 1.20 22.14
C THR A 376 10.19 2.61 21.57
N PHE A 377 9.03 3.22 21.29
CA PHE A 377 8.95 4.56 20.70
C PHE A 377 9.51 5.64 21.63
N VAL A 378 9.20 5.55 22.93
CA VAL A 378 9.75 6.45 23.95
C VAL A 378 11.26 6.27 24.08
N ARG A 379 11.74 5.02 24.15
CA ARG A 379 13.17 4.71 24.27
C ARG A 379 13.98 5.21 23.07
N GLN A 380 13.45 5.05 21.86
CA GLN A 380 14.12 5.50 20.63
C GLN A 380 13.97 7.00 20.36
N GLY A 381 13.09 7.69 21.07
CA GLY A 381 12.94 9.13 20.93
C GLY A 381 12.17 9.59 19.70
N LEU A 382 11.10 8.90 19.33
CA LEU A 382 10.30 9.29 18.17
C LEU A 382 9.66 10.67 18.39
N HIS A 383 9.71 11.52 17.36
CA HIS A 383 9.26 12.91 17.47
C HIS A 383 7.75 13.05 17.43
N HIS A 384 7.06 12.12 16.74
CA HIS A 384 5.61 12.14 16.55
C HIS A 384 5.10 10.70 16.50
N ALA A 385 4.62 10.16 17.62
CA ALA A 385 4.09 8.81 17.63
C ALA A 385 2.81 8.64 18.45
N LEU A 386 1.94 7.77 17.96
CA LEU A 386 0.72 7.34 18.64
C LEU A 386 0.67 5.81 18.70
N VAL A 387 0.32 5.28 19.86
CA VAL A 387 0.05 3.86 20.07
C VAL A 387 -1.41 3.70 20.49
N CYS A 388 -2.18 3.00 19.66
CA CYS A 388 -3.59 2.68 19.89
C CYS A 388 -3.73 1.22 20.32
N ILE A 389 -4.20 1.01 21.55
CA ILE A 389 -4.58 -0.32 22.05
C ILE A 389 -6.09 -0.47 21.95
N LEU A 390 -6.55 -1.43 21.15
CA LEU A 390 -7.97 -1.65 20.88
C LEU A 390 -8.55 -2.67 21.86
N GLU A 391 -9.57 -2.28 22.62
CA GLU A 391 -10.22 -3.11 23.63
C GLU A 391 -10.79 -4.38 23.03
N ASP A 392 -10.38 -5.54 23.54
CA ASP A 392 -10.79 -6.85 23.04
C ASP A 392 -10.50 -7.11 21.55
N GLY A 393 -9.71 -6.24 20.92
CA GLY A 393 -9.21 -6.48 19.57
C GLY A 393 -8.29 -7.70 19.53
N THR A 394 -8.50 -8.56 18.55
CA THR A 394 -7.65 -9.71 18.24
C THR A 394 -6.64 -9.36 17.14
N HIS A 395 -5.91 -10.34 16.64
CA HIS A 395 -5.02 -10.21 15.50
C HIS A 395 -5.81 -9.93 14.21
N GLY A 396 -6.00 -8.64 13.91
CA GLY A 396 -6.88 -8.18 12.83
C GLY A 396 -8.14 -7.54 13.41
N PRO A 397 -8.04 -6.28 13.87
CA PRO A 397 -9.11 -5.65 14.61
C PRO A 397 -10.23 -5.06 13.73
N CYS A 398 -10.21 -5.21 12.40
CA CYS A 398 -11.24 -4.61 11.56
C CYS A 398 -12.64 -5.16 11.89
N ILE A 399 -12.76 -6.43 12.28
CA ILE A 399 -14.05 -7.02 12.65
C ILE A 399 -14.67 -6.32 13.87
N THR A 400 -13.88 -5.80 14.80
CA THR A 400 -14.36 -5.21 16.07
C THR A 400 -14.25 -3.69 16.12
N HIS A 401 -13.36 -3.08 15.33
CA HIS A 401 -13.02 -1.65 15.41
C HIS A 401 -13.02 -0.92 14.06
N ASP A 402 -13.68 -1.48 13.03
CA ASP A 402 -13.72 -0.91 11.67
C ASP A 402 -13.94 0.61 11.63
N ASN A 403 -14.97 1.08 12.36
CA ASN A 403 -15.37 2.48 12.35
C ASN A 403 -14.35 3.38 13.07
N GLN A 404 -13.79 2.93 14.20
CA GLN A 404 -12.75 3.67 14.91
C GLN A 404 -11.46 3.73 14.10
N LEU A 405 -11.07 2.64 13.43
CA LEU A 405 -9.90 2.60 12.55
C LEU A 405 -10.01 3.62 11.43
N ARG A 406 -11.20 3.78 10.83
CA ARG A 406 -11.44 4.80 9.79
C ARG A 406 -11.16 6.21 10.30
N GLU A 407 -11.62 6.55 11.51
CA GLU A 407 -11.37 7.88 12.08
C GLU A 407 -9.89 8.08 12.46
N ILE A 408 -9.25 7.05 13.04
CA ILE A 408 -7.81 7.08 13.38
C ILE A 408 -6.98 7.28 12.10
N PHE A 409 -7.25 6.51 11.05
CA PHE A 409 -6.57 6.65 9.76
C PHE A 409 -6.84 8.02 9.13
N ASN A 410 -8.09 8.51 9.15
CA ASN A 410 -8.40 9.82 8.61
C ASN A 410 -7.61 10.94 9.32
N ALA A 411 -7.49 10.87 10.66
CA ALA A 411 -6.66 11.79 11.43
C ALA A 411 -5.18 11.67 11.06
N PHE A 412 -4.64 10.46 11.01
CA PHE A 412 -3.23 10.19 10.67
C PHE A 412 -2.86 10.68 9.27
N PHE A 413 -3.67 10.37 8.27
CA PHE A 413 -3.40 10.76 6.87
C PHE A 413 -3.62 12.26 6.61
N THR A 414 -4.42 12.95 7.43
CA THR A 414 -4.65 14.40 7.28
C THR A 414 -3.65 15.22 8.07
N ARG A 415 -3.26 14.77 9.26
CA ARG A 415 -2.41 15.51 10.21
C ARG A 415 -1.36 14.61 10.84
N PRO A 416 -0.45 14.01 10.05
CA PRO A 416 0.45 12.97 10.54
C PRO A 416 1.35 13.47 11.69
N HIS A 417 1.89 14.69 11.61
CA HIS A 417 2.73 15.27 12.67
C HIS A 417 1.97 15.62 13.97
N ASP A 418 0.64 15.68 13.94
CA ASP A 418 -0.20 15.91 15.12
C ASP A 418 -0.76 14.61 15.70
N ILE A 419 -0.44 13.44 15.14
CA ILE A 419 -1.08 12.18 15.55
C ILE A 419 -0.84 11.84 17.03
N TRP A 420 0.30 12.25 17.58
CA TRP A 420 0.65 12.06 19.00
C TRP A 420 -0.28 12.85 19.95
N GLN A 421 -1.03 13.84 19.45
CA GLN A 421 -1.99 14.63 20.22
C GLN A 421 -3.42 14.41 19.73
N LEU A 422 -3.75 13.17 19.35
CA LEU A 422 -5.05 12.79 18.77
C LEU A 422 -6.24 13.29 19.60
N GLU A 423 -6.15 13.24 20.92
CA GLU A 423 -7.20 13.72 21.81
C GLU A 423 -7.46 15.22 21.69
N ARG A 424 -6.44 16.02 21.37
CA ARG A 424 -6.62 17.46 21.09
C ARG A 424 -7.19 17.68 19.71
N VAL A 425 -6.78 16.88 18.73
CA VAL A 425 -7.35 16.90 17.37
C VAL A 425 -8.84 16.60 17.42
N TRP A 426 -9.26 15.69 18.30
CA TRP A 426 -10.66 15.27 18.46
C TRP A 426 -11.44 16.03 19.54
N ALA A 427 -10.80 16.92 20.31
CA ALA A 427 -11.43 17.59 21.46
C ALA A 427 -12.69 18.42 21.09
N CYS A 428 -12.76 18.93 19.85
CA CYS A 428 -13.89 19.72 19.38
C CYS A 428 -15.06 18.87 18.86
N ASP A 429 -14.90 17.56 18.77
CA ASP A 429 -15.92 16.62 18.32
C ASP A 429 -16.17 15.61 19.45
N PRO A 430 -17.19 15.83 20.31
CA PRO A 430 -17.43 14.98 21.47
C PRO A 430 -17.58 13.49 21.14
N PRO A 431 -18.29 13.09 20.06
CA PRO A 431 -18.29 11.71 19.57
C PRO A 431 -16.91 11.11 19.24
N LEU A 432 -15.99 11.89 18.65
CA LEU A 432 -14.63 11.40 18.41
C LEU A 432 -13.80 11.38 19.69
N ALA A 433 -13.91 12.42 20.53
CA ALA A 433 -13.20 12.50 21.80
C ALA A 433 -13.51 11.31 22.72
N SER A 434 -14.76 10.81 22.70
CA SER A 434 -15.17 9.64 23.50
C SER A 434 -14.64 8.30 22.96
N MET A 435 -14.12 8.24 21.72
CA MET A 435 -13.55 7.01 21.15
C MET A 435 -12.20 6.62 21.76
N ILE A 436 -11.54 7.52 22.49
CA ILE A 436 -10.21 7.27 23.04
C ILE A 436 -10.10 7.68 24.50
N ARG A 437 -9.22 6.98 25.21
CA ARG A 437 -8.76 7.35 26.54
C ARG A 437 -7.23 7.38 26.54
N VAL A 438 -6.64 8.53 26.87
CA VAL A 438 -5.19 8.63 27.01
C VAL A 438 -4.73 7.80 28.21
N LEU A 439 -3.79 6.88 27.99
CA LEU A 439 -3.21 6.04 29.02
C LEU A 439 -1.84 6.56 29.49
N ALA A 440 -1.04 7.08 28.57
CA ALA A 440 0.29 7.58 28.88
C ALA A 440 0.74 8.62 27.85
N ARG A 441 1.61 9.52 28.29
CA ARG A 441 2.34 10.46 27.43
C ARG A 441 3.79 10.51 27.84
N SER A 442 4.66 10.71 26.85
CA SER A 442 6.05 11.03 27.05
C SER A 442 6.36 12.28 26.24
N ASP A 443 6.80 13.33 26.95
CA ASP A 443 7.38 14.56 26.43
C ASP A 443 8.83 14.68 26.93
N LYS A 444 9.60 13.58 26.83
CA LYS A 444 10.95 13.50 27.37
C LYS A 444 11.92 14.21 26.44
N THR A 445 12.57 15.27 26.89
CA THR A 445 13.76 15.81 26.23
C THR A 445 14.86 14.77 26.30
N LEU A 446 15.28 14.28 25.14
CA LEU A 446 16.45 13.44 25.01
C LEU A 446 17.63 14.35 24.69
N VAL A 447 18.66 14.28 25.53
CA VAL A 447 19.91 15.00 25.32
C VAL A 447 20.52 14.47 24.03
N GLY A 448 20.68 15.34 23.04
CA GLY A 448 21.26 14.98 21.76
C GLY A 448 22.74 14.64 21.89
N ASP A 449 23.25 13.84 20.96
CA ASP A 449 24.69 13.88 20.67
C ASP A 449 25.04 15.22 19.99
N ALA A 450 26.34 15.55 19.93
CA ALA A 450 26.83 16.84 19.44
C ALA A 450 26.36 17.21 18.01
N THR A 451 25.79 16.26 17.27
CA THR A 451 25.31 16.43 15.89
C THR A 451 23.80 16.56 15.74
N SER A 452 23.00 16.09 16.71
CA SER A 452 21.53 16.01 16.57
C SER A 452 20.76 17.07 17.35
N GLY A 453 21.39 17.72 18.33
CA GLY A 453 20.72 18.67 19.21
C GLY A 453 19.67 18.00 20.11
N ASP A 454 19.24 18.71 21.16
CA ASP A 454 18.20 18.20 22.04
C ASP A 454 16.87 18.11 21.28
N HIS A 455 16.22 16.94 21.36
CA HIS A 455 14.90 16.72 20.77
C HIS A 455 13.94 16.15 21.82
N VAL A 456 12.67 16.55 21.72
CA VAL A 456 11.63 16.06 22.62
C VAL A 456 10.91 14.90 21.94
N ALA A 457 11.01 13.71 22.54
CA ALA A 457 10.18 12.58 22.13
C ALA A 457 8.72 12.90 22.45
N LYS A 458 7.82 12.81 21.46
CA LYS A 458 6.38 13.06 21.66
C LYS A 458 5.61 11.80 21.30
N VAL A 459 5.33 11.01 22.32
CA VAL A 459 4.69 9.70 22.18
C VAL A 459 3.49 9.63 23.10
N THR A 460 2.33 9.31 22.54
CA THR A 460 1.11 9.10 23.31
C THR A 460 0.62 7.67 23.14
N LYS A 461 0.17 7.07 24.24
CA LYS A 461 -0.54 5.80 24.24
C LYS A 461 -2.00 6.05 24.57
N VAL A 462 -2.90 5.57 23.73
CA VAL A 462 -4.35 5.64 23.92
C VAL A 462 -4.95 4.24 23.95
N PHE A 463 -6.03 4.12 24.72
CA PHE A 463 -6.94 3.00 24.70
C PHE A 463 -8.15 3.37 23.85
N VAL A 464 -8.57 2.48 22.97
CA VAL A 464 -9.75 2.64 22.11
C VAL A 464 -10.79 1.63 22.60
N PRO A 465 -11.85 2.07 23.29
CA PRO A 465 -12.89 1.17 23.76
C PRO A 465 -13.63 0.49 22.61
N LEU A 466 -14.19 -0.68 22.90
CA LEU A 466 -15.03 -1.40 21.96
C LEU A 466 -16.29 -0.57 21.69
N SER A 467 -16.60 -0.35 20.42
CA SER A 467 -17.80 0.39 20.04
C SER A 467 -19.04 -0.41 20.40
N LYS A 468 -20.01 0.25 21.06
CA LYS A 468 -21.35 -0.32 21.25
C LYS A 468 -22.10 -0.50 19.93
N MET A 469 -21.73 0.26 18.90
CA MET A 469 -22.29 0.12 17.56
C MET A 469 -21.63 -1.04 16.82
N PRO A 470 -22.40 -1.91 16.13
CA PRO A 470 -21.85 -3.02 15.37
C PRO A 470 -20.87 -2.55 14.29
N SER A 471 -19.72 -3.22 14.19
CA SER A 471 -18.73 -2.92 13.15
C SER A 471 -19.26 -3.10 11.73
N LYS A 472 -20.33 -3.87 11.51
CA LYS A 472 -20.93 -4.03 10.18
C LYS A 472 -21.73 -2.80 9.72
N MET A 473 -22.12 -1.94 10.65
CA MET A 473 -22.87 -0.71 10.37
C MET A 473 -21.99 0.32 9.68
N SER A 474 -22.50 0.91 8.59
CA SER A 474 -21.82 1.94 7.81
C SER A 474 -21.54 3.20 8.65
N LEU A 475 -20.55 4.00 8.25
CA LEU A 475 -20.25 5.27 8.93
C LEU A 475 -21.46 6.21 8.96
N ARG A 476 -22.25 6.23 7.88
CA ARG A 476 -23.45 7.06 7.77
C ARG A 476 -24.51 6.65 8.80
N GLU A 477 -24.75 5.35 8.96
CA GLU A 477 -25.67 4.84 9.97
C GLU A 477 -25.16 5.12 11.39
N VAL A 478 -23.85 4.94 11.63
CA VAL A 478 -23.23 5.28 12.92
C VAL A 478 -23.38 6.77 13.24
N GLN A 479 -23.16 7.65 12.25
CA GLN A 479 -23.33 9.10 12.40
C GLN A 479 -24.80 9.46 12.68
N ALA A 480 -25.74 8.90 11.91
CA ALA A 480 -27.16 9.12 12.13
C ALA A 480 -27.61 8.69 13.54
N LEU A 481 -27.13 7.55 14.04
CA LEU A 481 -27.44 7.11 15.41
C LEU A 481 -26.83 8.02 16.48
N ARG A 482 -25.63 8.57 16.25
CA ARG A 482 -25.00 9.54 17.16
C ARG A 482 -25.78 10.83 17.27
N GLU A 483 -26.37 11.29 16.17
CA GLU A 483 -27.22 12.48 16.14
C GLU A 483 -28.54 12.25 16.89
N ILE A 484 -29.10 11.04 16.81
CA ILE A 484 -30.40 10.70 17.43
C ILE A 484 -30.28 10.42 18.94
N SER A 485 -29.18 9.80 19.39
CA SER A 485 -29.00 9.43 20.80
C SER A 485 -27.57 9.70 21.27
N PRO A 486 -27.27 10.93 21.73
CA PRO A 486 -25.96 11.28 22.27
C PRO A 486 -25.55 10.40 23.47
N THR A 487 -26.53 9.84 24.19
CA THR A 487 -26.35 8.96 25.36
C THR A 487 -26.15 7.49 25.01
N SER A 488 -26.25 7.10 23.73
CA SER A 488 -25.98 5.72 23.29
C SER A 488 -24.48 5.41 23.09
N GLN A 489 -23.61 6.38 23.35
CA GLN A 489 -22.14 6.25 23.30
C GLN A 489 -21.61 5.39 24.44
#